data_AF-A0A938I721-F1
#
_entry.id   AF-A0A938I721-F1
#
_cell.length_a   1.000
_cell.length_b   1.000
_cell.length_c   1.000
_cell.angle_alpha   90.00
_cell.angle_beta   90.00
_cell.angle_gamma   90.00
#
_symmetry.space_group_name_H-M   'P 1'
#
loop_
_entity.id
_entity.type
_entity.pdbx_description
1 polymer ?
#
loop_
_entity_poly.entity_id
_entity_poly.type
_entity_poly.pdbx_seq_one_letter_code
_entity_poly.pdbx_strand_id
1 'polypeptide(L)'
;MDQIVSLCKRRGFLFQSSEIYGGINGFWDYGPLGVELKRNVRAAWWNDMIINHDEFSVLTGAPREFQMTGIETSIIMHPQVWKVSGHFDLFCDKKVDCHTCKGRFRADHLKTSQCPQKPSKCPGEHDACKLTEPRDFNLMFKTTLGAMGGEDDAAFLRPETAQGMFVNFKNVVDSMSVRVPFGIAQIGKSFRNEITPRNFTFRSREFEQMEMEFFCHPSESRQWYEYWRNRRFAWYQKLGIASDSLILRDHAQDELSHYSVGTADVEYAFPFLGPGEYGELEGIAHRGDFDLRSHMEGKFVKGADGCLTLDLNADGSPKYKGSGKDMNYFDDQSREKFIPHVIEPAAGADRATLAFLCEAYNEDQQPDEKGEMQSRVYLKLHPKLAPVKVAVFPLIKKEGMPEKGLEIYRELKQAGIAAVYAQQGAIGKRYRRQDEIGTPWCITVDGDTMTAGTVTLRDRDSLEQIRLPVTGVVDEIARRLRA
;
A
#
# COMPACT_ATOMS: atom_id res chain seq x y z
N MET A 1 7.38 8.42 -16.35
CA MET A 1 7.55 8.63 -14.88
C MET A 1 7.75 10.09 -14.49
N ASP A 2 8.66 10.84 -15.14
CA ASP A 2 9.03 12.21 -14.72
C ASP A 2 7.87 13.20 -14.64
N GLN A 3 6.90 13.10 -15.54
CA GLN A 3 5.69 13.93 -15.51
C GLN A 3 4.87 13.72 -14.22
N ILE A 4 4.77 12.48 -13.74
CA ILE A 4 4.06 12.13 -12.50
C ILE A 4 4.84 12.64 -11.29
N VAL A 5 6.16 12.49 -11.26
CA VAL A 5 7.01 13.04 -10.18
C VAL A 5 6.87 14.56 -10.12
N SER A 6 6.92 15.24 -11.27
CA SER A 6 6.75 16.68 -11.39
C SER A 6 5.36 17.13 -10.90
N LEU A 7 4.30 16.42 -11.32
CA LEU A 7 2.93 16.68 -10.85
C LEU A 7 2.83 16.51 -9.33
N CYS A 8 3.38 15.42 -8.79
CA CYS A 8 3.34 15.12 -7.37
C CYS A 8 3.96 16.24 -6.53
N LYS A 9 5.14 16.72 -6.92
CA LYS A 9 5.81 17.85 -6.25
C LYS A 9 5.03 19.15 -6.43
N ARG A 10 4.59 19.46 -7.65
CA ARG A 10 3.90 20.72 -7.99
C ARG A 10 2.54 20.85 -7.30
N ARG A 11 1.82 19.75 -7.10
CA ARG A 11 0.48 19.73 -6.51
C ARG A 11 0.44 19.33 -5.04
N GLY A 12 1.57 18.89 -4.47
CA GLY A 12 1.66 18.56 -3.05
C GLY A 12 1.12 17.17 -2.71
N PHE A 13 1.39 16.19 -3.58
CA PHE A 13 1.21 14.77 -3.26
C PHE A 13 2.42 14.25 -2.48
N LEU A 14 3.63 14.41 -3.00
CA LEU A 14 4.84 13.80 -2.45
C LEU A 14 6.02 14.75 -2.54
N PHE A 15 6.83 14.76 -1.48
CA PHE A 15 8.06 15.52 -1.36
C PHE A 15 9.21 14.60 -0.94
N GLN A 16 10.42 14.93 -1.37
CA GLN A 16 11.62 14.27 -0.86
C GLN A 16 11.76 14.61 0.63
N SER A 17 11.84 13.60 1.49
CA SER A 17 11.99 13.87 2.92
C SER A 17 13.28 14.63 3.19
N SER A 18 13.19 15.67 4.03
CA SER A 18 14.30 16.58 4.36
C SER A 18 14.94 17.30 3.16
N GLU A 19 14.16 17.62 2.12
CA GLU A 19 14.66 18.21 0.85
C GLU A 19 15.57 19.44 1.04
N ILE A 20 15.23 20.35 1.97
CA ILE A 20 16.02 21.57 2.23
C ILE A 20 17.44 21.30 2.74
N TYR A 21 17.70 20.09 3.25
CA TYR A 21 19.02 19.63 3.70
C TYR A 21 19.71 18.72 2.67
N GLY A 22 19.21 18.67 1.44
CA GLY A 22 19.70 17.78 0.37
C GLY A 22 18.93 16.46 0.26
N GLY A 23 17.94 16.25 1.12
CA GLY A 23 17.12 15.04 1.13
C GLY A 23 17.81 13.82 1.75
N ILE A 24 17.00 12.86 2.20
CA ILE A 24 17.47 11.55 2.66
C ILE A 24 16.90 10.44 1.77
N ASN A 25 17.77 9.80 0.98
CA ASN A 25 17.35 8.83 -0.03
C ASN A 25 16.57 7.65 0.58
N GLY A 26 15.45 7.30 -0.03
CA GLY A 26 14.55 6.23 0.41
C GLY A 26 13.50 6.65 1.43
N PHE A 27 13.38 7.93 1.77
CA PHE A 27 12.31 8.45 2.63
C PHE A 27 11.56 9.58 1.93
N TRP A 28 10.24 9.59 2.07
CA TRP A 28 9.33 10.48 1.36
C TRP A 28 8.27 11.03 2.31
N ASP A 29 7.92 12.31 2.13
CA ASP A 29 6.86 12.96 2.89
C ASP A 29 5.62 13.11 2.01
N TYR A 30 4.47 12.65 2.50
CA TYR A 30 3.18 12.85 1.83
C TYR A 30 2.65 14.26 2.13
N GLY A 31 2.52 15.09 1.10
CA GLY A 31 2.01 16.45 1.19
C GLY A 31 0.49 16.51 1.39
N PRO A 32 -0.13 17.71 1.38
CA PRO A 32 -1.55 17.89 1.71
C PRO A 32 -2.53 17.05 0.88
N LEU A 33 -2.24 16.81 -0.41
CA LEU A 33 -3.09 15.95 -1.25
C LEU A 33 -2.67 14.49 -1.16
N GLY A 34 -1.39 14.23 -0.94
CA GLY A 34 -0.87 12.87 -0.81
C GLY A 34 -1.36 12.19 0.45
N VAL A 35 -1.43 12.91 1.57
CA VAL A 35 -1.94 12.35 2.83
C VAL A 35 -3.40 11.93 2.68
N GLU A 36 -4.23 12.73 1.99
CA GLU A 36 -5.63 12.40 1.73
C GLU A 36 -5.76 11.23 0.76
N LEU A 37 -4.96 11.19 -0.33
CA LEU A 37 -4.95 10.04 -1.22
C LEU A 37 -4.55 8.75 -0.49
N LYS A 38 -3.43 8.77 0.25
CA LYS A 38 -2.93 7.59 0.97
C LYS A 38 -3.91 7.14 2.05
N ARG A 39 -4.55 8.09 2.76
CA ARG A 39 -5.63 7.79 3.71
C ARG A 39 -6.81 7.14 3.01
N ASN A 40 -7.24 7.65 1.86
CA ASN A 40 -8.36 7.07 1.11
C ASN A 40 -8.05 5.66 0.60
N VAL A 41 -6.83 5.40 0.14
CA VAL A 41 -6.38 4.04 -0.26
C VAL A 41 -6.46 3.08 0.93
N ARG A 42 -5.89 3.47 2.08
CA ARG A 42 -5.94 2.67 3.32
C ARG A 42 -7.36 2.47 3.84
N ALA A 43 -8.19 3.51 3.81
CA ALA A 43 -9.57 3.43 4.22
C ALA A 43 -10.41 2.56 3.27
N ALA A 44 -10.17 2.63 1.96
CA ALA A 44 -10.83 1.76 0.99
C ALA A 44 -10.47 0.29 1.22
N TRP A 45 -9.21 0.00 1.58
CA TRP A 45 -8.77 -1.35 1.94
C TRP A 45 -9.42 -1.82 3.25
N TRP A 46 -9.36 -1.00 4.30
CA TRP A 46 -9.94 -1.34 5.61
C TRP A 46 -11.46 -1.53 5.53
N ASN A 47 -12.15 -0.70 4.75
CA ASN A 47 -13.57 -0.85 4.52
C ASN A 47 -13.92 -2.13 3.77
N ASP A 48 -13.07 -2.56 2.82
CA ASP A 48 -13.29 -3.80 2.06
C ASP A 48 -13.00 -5.07 2.88
N MET A 49 -11.97 -5.03 3.72
CA MET A 49 -11.50 -6.18 4.51
C MET A 49 -12.24 -6.34 5.84
N ILE A 50 -12.65 -5.24 6.48
CA ILE A 50 -13.20 -5.24 7.85
C ILE A 50 -14.60 -4.65 7.89
N ILE A 51 -14.78 -3.35 7.58
CA ILE A 51 -16.03 -2.63 7.92
C ILE A 51 -17.23 -3.14 7.14
N ASN A 52 -17.07 -3.43 5.85
CA ASN A 52 -18.14 -3.93 4.99
C ASN A 52 -18.11 -5.45 4.82
N HIS A 53 -17.24 -6.15 5.56
CA HIS A 53 -17.23 -7.61 5.53
C HIS A 53 -18.46 -8.13 6.26
N ASP A 54 -19.27 -8.92 5.55
CA ASP A 54 -20.44 -9.57 6.13
C ASP A 54 -20.06 -11.00 6.54
N GLU A 55 -19.86 -11.20 7.84
CA GLU A 55 -19.43 -12.47 8.42
C GLU A 55 -20.52 -13.56 8.41
N PHE A 56 -21.74 -13.23 8.02
CA PHE A 56 -22.86 -14.18 7.93
C PHE A 56 -23.25 -14.53 6.48
N SER A 57 -22.60 -13.92 5.50
CA SER A 57 -22.84 -14.19 4.08
C SER A 57 -21.67 -14.94 3.46
N VAL A 58 -21.97 -15.95 2.65
CA VAL A 58 -20.96 -16.58 1.78
C VAL A 58 -20.66 -15.62 0.63
N LEU A 59 -19.51 -14.97 0.70
CA LEU A 59 -19.06 -14.04 -0.34
C LEU A 59 -18.75 -14.79 -1.64
N THR A 60 -18.97 -14.14 -2.79
CA THR A 60 -18.73 -14.73 -4.11
C THR A 60 -17.31 -15.31 -4.21
N GLY A 61 -17.22 -16.61 -4.46
CA GLY A 61 -15.96 -17.36 -4.58
C GLY A 61 -15.35 -17.85 -3.27
N ALA A 62 -15.89 -17.47 -2.11
CA ALA A 62 -15.45 -18.00 -0.82
C ALA A 62 -16.00 -19.42 -0.61
N PRO A 63 -15.23 -20.35 -0.02
CA PRO A 63 -15.73 -21.70 0.31
C PRO A 63 -16.91 -21.71 1.28
N ARG A 64 -16.92 -20.79 2.26
CA ARG A 64 -17.95 -20.62 3.29
C ARG A 64 -17.85 -19.25 3.96
N GLU A 65 -18.71 -18.96 4.93
CA GLU A 65 -18.61 -17.77 5.78
C GLU A 65 -17.31 -17.77 6.61
N PHE A 66 -16.80 -16.57 6.91
CA PHE A 66 -15.59 -16.38 7.69
C PHE A 66 -15.65 -15.06 8.46
N GLN A 67 -14.85 -14.95 9.51
CA GLN A 67 -14.80 -13.74 10.34
C GLN A 67 -13.57 -12.89 10.02
N MET A 68 -13.64 -11.59 10.29
CA MET A 68 -12.55 -10.66 10.07
C MET A 68 -12.43 -9.72 11.27
N THR A 69 -11.21 -9.53 11.77
CA THR A 69 -10.94 -8.60 12.87
C THR A 69 -9.67 -7.78 12.62
N GLY A 70 -9.57 -6.64 13.29
CA GLY A 70 -8.44 -5.73 13.16
C GLY A 70 -7.51 -5.79 14.38
N ILE A 71 -6.21 -5.52 14.16
CA ILE A 71 -5.26 -5.27 15.24
C ILE A 71 -4.30 -4.13 14.87
N GLU A 72 -3.74 -3.47 15.88
CA GLU A 72 -2.63 -2.55 15.74
C GLU A 72 -1.52 -2.95 16.72
N THR A 73 -0.34 -3.25 16.20
CA THR A 73 0.82 -3.70 16.97
C THR A 73 1.96 -2.70 16.91
N SER A 74 2.82 -2.74 17.94
CA SER A 74 4.01 -1.88 18.02
C SER A 74 4.99 -2.13 16.87
N ILE A 75 5.75 -1.09 16.52
CA ILE A 75 6.85 -1.20 15.54
C ILE A 75 8.04 -1.97 16.13
N ILE A 76 8.33 -1.73 17.41
CA ILE A 76 9.40 -2.42 18.13
C ILE A 76 8.80 -3.67 18.77
N MET A 77 9.45 -4.81 18.52
CA MET A 77 9.10 -6.11 19.09
C MET A 77 10.33 -6.76 19.72
N HIS A 78 10.10 -7.72 20.61
CA HIS A 78 11.16 -8.48 21.25
C HIS A 78 12.08 -9.15 20.21
N PRO A 79 13.42 -9.06 20.30
CA PRO A 79 14.35 -9.57 19.29
C PRO A 79 14.16 -11.05 18.92
N GLN A 80 13.70 -11.86 19.87
CA GLN A 80 13.41 -13.26 19.66
C GLN A 80 12.37 -13.51 18.55
N VAL A 81 11.39 -12.61 18.37
CA VAL A 81 10.38 -12.67 17.31
C VAL A 81 11.05 -12.72 15.93
N TRP A 82 12.07 -11.89 15.72
CA TRP A 82 12.82 -11.82 14.45
C TRP A 82 13.78 -12.99 14.26
N LYS A 83 14.27 -13.57 15.35
CA LYS A 83 15.12 -14.77 15.31
C LYS A 83 14.31 -16.01 14.91
N VAL A 84 13.16 -16.24 15.55
CA VAL A 84 12.34 -17.43 15.29
C VAL A 84 11.60 -17.37 13.95
N SER A 85 11.21 -16.18 13.49
CA SER A 85 10.67 -15.99 12.14
C SER A 85 11.73 -16.06 11.03
N GLY A 86 13.01 -16.18 11.38
CA GLY A 86 14.12 -16.28 10.42
C GLY A 86 14.65 -14.93 9.90
N HIS A 87 13.96 -13.82 10.17
CA HIS A 87 14.36 -12.48 9.72
C HIS A 87 15.77 -12.07 10.16
N PHE A 88 16.18 -12.45 11.37
CA PHE A 88 17.47 -12.06 11.92
C PHE A 88 18.66 -12.56 11.07
N ASP A 89 18.54 -13.75 10.48
CA ASP A 89 19.62 -14.39 9.71
C ASP A 89 19.39 -14.32 8.19
N LEU A 90 18.13 -14.49 7.75
CA LEU A 90 17.79 -14.71 6.35
C LEU A 90 17.35 -13.44 5.62
N PHE A 91 17.05 -12.35 6.35
CA PHE A 91 16.59 -11.10 5.75
C PHE A 91 17.77 -10.22 5.29
N CYS A 92 18.54 -10.75 4.35
CA CYS A 92 19.77 -10.14 3.86
C CYS A 92 19.76 -10.00 2.34
N ASP A 93 20.30 -8.89 1.84
CA ASP A 93 20.67 -8.73 0.44
C ASP A 93 22.18 -8.92 0.25
N LYS A 94 22.59 -9.43 -0.91
CA LYS A 94 24.00 -9.43 -1.31
C LYS A 94 24.40 -8.02 -1.76
N LYS A 95 25.30 -7.38 -1.00
CA LYS A 95 25.83 -6.04 -1.27
C LYS A 95 27.24 -6.12 -1.86
N VAL A 96 27.52 -5.26 -2.83
CA VAL A 96 28.88 -4.94 -3.29
C VAL A 96 29.16 -3.46 -3.14
N ASP A 97 30.40 -3.11 -2.83
CA ASP A 97 30.86 -1.73 -2.69
C ASP A 97 31.91 -1.43 -3.76
N CYS A 98 31.85 -0.25 -4.38
CA CYS A 98 32.91 0.20 -5.27
C CYS A 98 33.96 0.99 -4.50
N HIS A 99 35.22 0.58 -4.59
CA HIS A 99 36.33 1.28 -3.93
C HIS A 99 36.56 2.69 -4.45
N THR A 100 36.18 2.95 -5.71
CA THR A 100 36.50 4.20 -6.42
C THR A 100 35.37 5.21 -6.32
N CYS A 101 34.15 4.85 -6.71
CA CYS A 101 33.01 5.77 -6.63
C CYS A 101 32.35 5.80 -5.24
N LYS A 102 32.79 4.94 -4.31
CA LYS A 102 32.21 4.75 -2.96
C LYS A 102 30.72 4.38 -2.95
N GLY A 103 30.15 4.08 -4.11
CA GLY A 103 28.78 3.61 -4.27
C GLY A 103 28.59 2.23 -3.66
N ARG A 104 27.40 2.01 -3.11
CA ARG A 104 26.94 0.73 -2.57
C ARG A 104 25.83 0.23 -3.47
N PHE A 105 25.95 -1.00 -3.93
CA PHE A 105 25.02 -1.58 -4.90
C PHE A 105 24.55 -2.94 -4.41
N ARG A 106 23.32 -3.29 -4.77
CA ARG A 106 22.83 -4.65 -4.64
C ARG A 106 23.40 -5.48 -5.79
N ALA A 107 23.91 -6.67 -5.50
CA ALA A 107 24.68 -7.48 -6.45
C ALA A 107 23.84 -7.91 -7.67
N ASP A 108 22.56 -8.22 -7.47
CA ASP A 108 21.61 -8.59 -8.53
C ASP A 108 21.22 -7.40 -9.42
N HIS A 109 21.28 -6.16 -8.92
CA HIS A 109 20.91 -4.96 -9.68
C HIS A 109 22.05 -4.23 -10.38
N LEU A 110 23.26 -4.79 -10.41
CA LEU A 110 24.43 -4.11 -11.00
C LEU A 110 24.18 -3.64 -12.43
N LYS A 111 23.58 -4.49 -13.27
CA LYS A 111 23.29 -4.20 -14.69
C LYS A 111 22.25 -3.11 -14.93
N THR A 112 21.45 -2.78 -13.91
CA THR A 112 20.38 -1.76 -13.99
C THR A 112 20.74 -0.51 -13.19
N SER A 113 21.90 -0.51 -12.53
CA SER A 113 22.37 0.59 -11.68
C SER A 113 23.29 1.50 -12.48
N GLN A 114 23.31 2.79 -12.15
CA GLN A 114 24.24 3.75 -12.75
C GLN A 114 25.42 4.00 -11.81
N CYS A 115 26.63 4.06 -12.35
CA CYS A 115 27.82 4.40 -11.58
C CYS A 115 27.81 5.91 -11.23
N PRO A 116 27.92 6.31 -9.95
CA PRO A 116 27.94 7.73 -9.56
C PRO A 116 29.05 8.55 -10.24
N GLN A 117 30.21 7.93 -10.49
CA GLN A 117 31.35 8.60 -11.12
C GLN A 117 31.22 8.68 -12.65
N LYS A 118 30.50 7.72 -13.25
CA LYS A 118 30.25 7.68 -14.69
C LYS A 118 28.83 7.17 -14.95
N PRO A 119 27.82 8.06 -14.87
CA PRO A 119 26.41 7.66 -14.96
C PRO A 119 26.01 6.98 -16.28
N SER A 120 26.82 7.16 -17.34
CA SER A 120 26.64 6.48 -18.63
C SER A 120 27.07 5.00 -18.64
N LYS A 121 27.56 4.46 -17.52
CA LYS A 121 28.00 3.07 -17.38
C LYS A 121 27.45 2.44 -16.10
N CYS A 122 27.30 1.12 -16.10
CA CYS A 122 26.94 0.38 -14.90
C CYS A 122 28.16 0.21 -13.97
N PRO A 123 27.95 0.03 -12.66
CA PRO A 123 29.01 -0.34 -11.73
C PRO A 123 29.73 -1.62 -12.19
N GLY A 124 31.07 -1.57 -12.24
CA GLY A 124 31.91 -2.67 -12.74
C GLY A 124 32.24 -2.62 -14.25
N GLU A 125 31.58 -1.78 -15.06
CA GLU A 125 31.77 -1.75 -16.53
C GLU A 125 32.88 -0.80 -17.02
N HIS A 126 33.70 -0.26 -16.11
CA HIS A 126 34.86 0.52 -16.47
C HIS A 126 36.01 0.23 -15.53
N ASP A 127 37.24 0.33 -16.04
CA ASP A 127 38.46 -0.12 -15.35
C ASP A 127 38.68 0.55 -13.99
N ALA A 128 38.19 1.78 -13.83
CA ALA A 128 38.25 2.48 -12.56
C ALA A 128 37.23 1.96 -11.52
N CYS A 129 36.18 1.22 -11.89
CA CYS A 129 35.13 0.75 -10.99
C CYS A 129 35.46 -0.62 -10.40
N LYS A 130 36.23 -0.66 -9.30
CA LYS A 130 36.58 -1.92 -8.62
C LYS A 130 35.56 -2.26 -7.54
N LEU A 131 34.77 -3.30 -7.79
CA LEU A 131 33.77 -3.82 -6.85
C LEU A 131 34.41 -4.81 -5.87
N THR A 132 33.93 -4.83 -4.63
CA THR A 132 34.25 -5.87 -3.65
C THR A 132 33.52 -7.17 -3.99
N GLU A 133 33.95 -8.27 -3.35
CA GLU A 133 33.15 -9.50 -3.31
C GLU A 133 31.77 -9.25 -2.67
N PRO A 134 30.71 -9.94 -3.13
CA PRO A 134 29.38 -9.86 -2.53
C PRO A 134 29.38 -10.33 -1.07
N ARG A 135 28.77 -9.54 -0.20
CA ARG A 135 28.60 -9.86 1.23
C ARG A 135 27.17 -9.66 1.69
N ASP A 136 26.76 -10.40 2.71
CA ASP A 136 25.42 -10.27 3.30
C ASP A 136 25.26 -8.92 4.01
N PHE A 137 24.12 -8.29 3.73
CA PHE A 137 23.71 -7.05 4.35
C PHE A 137 22.30 -7.21 4.90
N ASN A 138 22.19 -7.24 6.23
CA ASN A 138 20.91 -7.36 6.91
C ASN A 138 20.05 -6.11 6.65
N LEU A 139 18.83 -6.35 6.18
CA LEU A 139 17.87 -5.31 5.79
C LEU A 139 17.01 -4.81 6.97
N MET A 140 17.15 -5.35 8.17
CA MET A 140 16.47 -4.83 9.35
C MET A 140 17.17 -3.58 9.88
N PHE A 141 16.39 -2.57 10.26
CA PHE A 141 16.92 -1.44 11.02
C PHE A 141 17.10 -1.83 12.48
N LYS A 142 18.36 -1.86 12.94
CA LYS A 142 18.72 -2.04 14.34
C LYS A 142 18.60 -0.71 15.09
N THR A 143 18.06 -0.76 16.29
CA THR A 143 18.03 0.32 17.28
C THR A 143 18.45 -0.23 18.65
N THR A 144 18.49 0.64 19.66
CA THR A 144 18.91 0.32 21.02
C THR A 144 17.88 0.84 22.00
N LEU A 145 17.48 0.01 22.97
CA LEU A 145 16.59 0.39 24.05
C LEU A 145 17.40 0.84 25.27
N GLY A 146 16.95 1.87 25.98
CA GLY A 146 17.63 2.31 27.20
C GLY A 146 18.92 3.13 26.96
N ALA A 147 19.63 3.42 28.06
CA ALA A 147 20.71 4.40 28.09
C ALA A 147 22.11 3.82 27.88
N MET A 148 22.31 2.53 28.18
CA MET A 148 23.59 1.84 27.99
C MET A 148 23.48 1.04 26.70
N GLY A 149 24.20 1.40 25.64
CA GLY A 149 24.01 0.80 24.32
C GLY A 149 24.69 -0.56 24.15
N GLY A 150 24.30 -1.56 24.95
CA GLY A 150 24.80 -2.94 24.86
C GLY A 150 24.13 -3.76 23.74
N GLU A 151 24.66 -4.95 23.46
CA GLU A 151 24.02 -5.90 22.53
C GLU A 151 22.72 -6.48 23.07
N ASP A 152 22.60 -6.63 24.39
CA ASP A 152 21.37 -7.09 25.06
C ASP A 152 20.23 -6.08 24.94
N ASP A 153 20.57 -4.81 24.73
CA ASP A 153 19.64 -3.71 24.52
C ASP A 153 19.24 -3.52 23.04
N ALA A 154 19.72 -4.39 22.16
CA ALA A 154 19.38 -4.32 20.74
C ALA A 154 17.89 -4.59 20.50
N ALA A 155 17.26 -3.70 19.74
CA ALA A 155 15.92 -3.87 19.22
C ALA A 155 15.89 -3.57 17.72
N PHE A 156 14.75 -3.83 17.09
CA PHE A 156 14.61 -3.66 15.65
C PHE A 156 13.32 -2.92 15.33
N LEU A 157 13.38 -2.08 14.30
CA LEU A 157 12.16 -1.61 13.64
C LEU A 157 11.67 -2.76 12.76
N ARG A 158 10.39 -3.14 12.90
CA ARG A 158 9.84 -4.28 12.16
C ARG A 158 9.98 -4.11 10.63
N PRO A 159 10.42 -5.15 9.90
CA PRO A 159 10.51 -5.15 8.44
C PRO A 159 9.20 -5.52 7.73
N GLU A 160 8.23 -6.05 8.50
CA GLU A 160 6.87 -6.43 8.10
C GLU A 160 5.91 -6.28 9.28
N THR A 161 4.60 -6.30 9.05
CA THR A 161 3.59 -6.16 10.11
C THR A 161 3.01 -7.50 10.58
N ALA A 162 3.09 -8.54 9.73
CA ALA A 162 2.64 -9.93 9.96
C ALA A 162 2.98 -10.51 11.34
N GLN A 163 4.24 -10.37 11.76
CA GLN A 163 4.72 -10.93 13.04
C GLN A 163 3.90 -10.47 14.25
N GLY A 164 3.38 -9.23 14.22
CA GLY A 164 2.51 -8.71 15.27
C GLY A 164 1.19 -9.47 15.39
N MET A 165 0.63 -9.95 14.27
CA MET A 165 -0.60 -10.73 14.23
C MET A 165 -0.36 -12.16 14.72
N PHE A 166 0.74 -12.80 14.30
CA PHE A 166 1.08 -14.15 14.75
C PHE A 166 1.30 -14.25 16.27
N VAL A 167 2.07 -13.34 16.86
CA VAL A 167 2.31 -13.36 18.32
C VAL A 167 1.06 -13.08 19.14
N ASN A 168 0.03 -12.46 18.53
CA ASN A 168 -1.26 -12.18 19.14
C ASN A 168 -2.37 -13.15 18.73
N PHE A 169 -2.09 -14.19 17.94
CA PHE A 169 -3.10 -15.14 17.45
C PHE A 169 -4.00 -15.64 18.59
N LYS A 170 -3.38 -16.15 19.68
CA LYS A 170 -4.14 -16.67 20.83
C LYS A 170 -4.90 -15.58 21.58
N ASN A 171 -4.31 -14.40 21.75
CA ASN A 171 -4.97 -13.26 22.38
C ASN A 171 -6.23 -12.86 21.61
N VAL A 172 -6.18 -12.85 20.27
CA VAL A 172 -7.33 -12.52 19.41
C VAL A 172 -8.39 -13.61 19.45
N VAL A 173 -8.01 -14.88 19.32
CA VAL A 173 -8.92 -16.02 19.46
C VAL A 173 -9.67 -15.95 20.80
N ASP A 174 -8.97 -15.68 21.89
CA ASP A 174 -9.56 -15.67 23.23
C ASP A 174 -10.43 -14.45 23.49
N SER A 175 -10.01 -13.26 23.06
CA SER A 175 -10.72 -12.01 23.33
C SER A 175 -11.91 -11.77 22.42
N MET A 176 -11.84 -12.22 21.17
CA MET A 176 -12.87 -12.00 20.17
C MET A 176 -13.77 -13.22 19.97
N SER A 177 -13.41 -14.37 20.54
CA SER A 177 -14.13 -15.65 20.36
C SER A 177 -14.33 -16.01 18.88
N VAL A 178 -13.37 -15.64 18.03
CA VAL A 178 -13.40 -15.93 16.59
C VAL A 178 -13.22 -17.42 16.32
N ARG A 179 -13.83 -17.89 15.22
CA ARG A 179 -13.76 -19.29 14.79
C ARG A 179 -12.99 -19.44 13.49
N VAL A 180 -12.22 -20.52 13.36
CA VAL A 180 -11.54 -20.83 12.10
C VAL A 180 -12.61 -21.21 11.05
N PRO A 181 -12.69 -20.48 9.92
CA PRO A 181 -11.67 -19.62 9.36
C PRO A 181 -11.93 -18.14 9.70
N PHE A 182 -10.86 -17.42 10.00
CA PHE A 182 -10.93 -15.99 10.25
C PHE A 182 -9.65 -15.27 9.85
N GLY A 183 -9.75 -13.97 9.56
CA GLY A 183 -8.60 -13.11 9.29
C GLY A 183 -8.34 -12.10 10.40
N ILE A 184 -7.05 -11.80 10.61
CA ILE A 184 -6.59 -10.65 11.37
C ILE A 184 -5.98 -9.68 10.36
N ALA A 185 -6.47 -8.44 10.32
CA ALA A 185 -5.98 -7.40 9.41
C ALA A 185 -5.24 -6.30 10.18
N GLN A 186 -4.20 -5.76 9.57
CA GLN A 186 -3.42 -4.65 10.13
C GLN A 186 -2.93 -3.72 9.03
N ILE A 187 -2.96 -2.42 9.34
CA ILE A 187 -2.29 -1.40 8.56
C ILE A 187 -1.23 -0.75 9.44
N GLY A 188 0.01 -0.67 8.97
CA GLY A 188 1.04 -0.01 9.76
C GLY A 188 2.38 0.16 9.04
N LYS A 189 3.29 0.87 9.70
CA LYS A 189 4.64 1.13 9.18
C LYS A 189 5.53 -0.10 9.26
N SER A 190 6.42 -0.22 8.29
CA SER A 190 7.50 -1.19 8.22
C SER A 190 8.75 -0.53 7.66
N PHE A 191 9.90 -1.10 8.01
CA PHE A 191 11.20 -0.51 7.72
C PHE A 191 12.13 -1.55 7.09
N ARG A 192 12.64 -1.25 5.90
CA ARG A 192 13.65 -2.08 5.22
C ARG A 192 14.85 -1.20 4.92
N ASN A 193 16.02 -1.59 5.40
CA ASN A 193 17.28 -0.89 5.19
C ASN A 193 17.79 -1.14 3.76
N GLU A 194 17.00 -0.73 2.77
CA GLU A 194 17.26 -0.94 1.35
C GLU A 194 18.62 -0.33 0.95
N ILE A 195 19.43 -1.12 0.24
CA ILE A 195 20.78 -0.73 -0.18
C ILE A 195 20.69 0.40 -1.19
N THR A 196 19.81 0.26 -2.17
CA THR A 196 19.62 1.22 -3.28
C THR A 196 18.15 1.59 -3.43
N PRO A 197 17.65 2.57 -2.65
CA PRO A 197 16.33 3.14 -2.88
C PRO A 197 16.27 3.77 -4.28
N ARG A 198 15.22 3.44 -5.05
CA ARG A 198 15.04 3.87 -6.44
C ARG A 198 13.56 3.91 -6.82
N ASN A 199 13.26 4.53 -7.96
CA ASN A 199 11.93 4.58 -8.55
C ASN A 199 10.87 5.20 -7.62
N PHE A 200 11.21 6.36 -7.04
CA PHE A 200 10.31 7.15 -6.20
C PHE A 200 9.89 6.38 -4.93
N THR A 201 8.60 6.35 -4.58
CA THR A 201 8.10 5.63 -3.40
C THR A 201 8.10 4.11 -3.54
N PHE A 202 8.36 3.56 -4.73
CA PHE A 202 8.30 2.11 -5.00
C PHE A 202 9.32 1.30 -4.19
N ARG A 203 10.56 1.79 -4.06
CA ARG A 203 11.59 1.24 -3.17
C ARG A 203 12.02 2.26 -2.14
N SER A 204 11.30 2.26 -1.03
CA SER A 204 11.53 3.13 0.14
C SER A 204 12.08 2.33 1.32
N ARG A 205 12.71 3.04 2.26
CA ARG A 205 13.22 2.47 3.51
C ARG A 205 12.21 2.47 4.64
N GLU A 206 11.27 3.39 4.56
CA GLU A 206 10.09 3.49 5.42
C GLU A 206 8.86 3.48 4.51
N PHE A 207 7.90 2.63 4.83
CA PHE A 207 6.65 2.50 4.09
C PHE A 207 5.56 1.95 5.01
N GLU A 208 4.31 1.96 4.54
CA GLU A 208 3.18 1.35 5.22
C GLU A 208 2.69 0.14 4.42
N GLN A 209 2.29 -0.90 5.13
CA GLN A 209 1.69 -2.10 4.56
C GLN A 209 0.24 -2.21 5.02
N MET A 210 -0.55 -2.92 4.23
CA MET A 210 -1.91 -3.36 4.54
C MET A 210 -1.88 -4.88 4.38
N GLU A 211 -1.76 -5.58 5.52
CA GLU A 211 -1.57 -7.03 5.55
C GLU A 211 -2.74 -7.69 6.29
N MET A 212 -3.05 -8.92 5.90
CA MET A 212 -3.98 -9.77 6.62
C MET A 212 -3.42 -11.17 6.75
N GLU A 213 -3.46 -11.73 7.96
CA GLU A 213 -3.24 -13.16 8.20
C GLU A 213 -4.58 -13.88 8.29
N PHE A 214 -4.87 -14.73 7.32
CA PHE A 214 -6.08 -15.54 7.29
C PHE A 214 -5.81 -16.97 7.75
N PHE A 215 -6.36 -17.32 8.91
CA PHE A 215 -6.21 -18.62 9.55
C PHE A 215 -7.32 -19.56 9.08
N CYS A 216 -6.94 -20.70 8.52
CA CYS A 216 -7.86 -21.69 7.96
C CYS A 216 -7.46 -23.12 8.30
N HIS A 217 -8.40 -24.05 8.17
CA HIS A 217 -8.11 -25.47 8.35
C HIS A 217 -7.17 -25.96 7.22
N PRO A 218 -6.17 -26.82 7.51
CA PRO A 218 -5.23 -27.32 6.50
C PRO A 218 -5.90 -27.92 5.26
N SER A 219 -7.00 -28.67 5.43
CA SER A 219 -7.74 -29.29 4.32
C SER A 219 -8.43 -28.31 3.37
N GLU A 220 -8.72 -27.08 3.82
CA GLU A 220 -9.42 -26.04 3.03
C GLU A 220 -8.44 -24.98 2.48
N SER A 221 -7.20 -24.99 2.94
CA SER A 221 -6.22 -23.90 2.73
C SER A 221 -5.96 -23.54 1.26
N ARG A 222 -5.96 -24.52 0.35
CA ARG A 222 -5.84 -24.31 -1.11
C ARG A 222 -7.01 -23.50 -1.70
N GLN A 223 -8.24 -23.78 -1.26
CA GLN A 223 -9.43 -23.07 -1.76
C GLN A 223 -9.45 -21.62 -1.25
N TRP A 224 -9.06 -21.42 0.01
CA TRP A 224 -8.91 -20.09 0.59
C TRP A 224 -7.81 -19.27 -0.10
N TYR A 225 -6.70 -19.91 -0.45
CA TYR A 225 -5.64 -19.29 -1.23
C TYR A 225 -6.13 -18.75 -2.58
N GLU A 226 -6.85 -19.57 -3.36
CA GLU A 226 -7.45 -19.16 -4.64
C GLU A 226 -8.47 -18.03 -4.47
N TYR A 227 -9.32 -18.11 -3.45
CA TYR A 227 -10.28 -17.05 -3.14
C TYR A 227 -9.60 -15.71 -2.88
N TRP A 228 -8.61 -15.68 -1.98
CA TRP A 228 -7.95 -14.44 -1.61
C TRP A 228 -7.20 -13.83 -2.80
N ARG A 229 -6.49 -14.63 -3.60
CA ARG A 229 -5.84 -14.14 -4.83
C ARG A 229 -6.81 -13.37 -5.74
N ASN A 230 -7.95 -14.00 -6.05
CA ASN A 230 -8.94 -13.45 -6.96
C ASN A 230 -9.62 -12.21 -6.36
N ARG A 231 -9.95 -12.25 -5.07
CA ARG A 231 -10.55 -11.12 -4.36
C ARG A 231 -9.63 -9.90 -4.36
N ARG A 232 -8.35 -10.09 -4.03
CA ARG A 232 -7.39 -9.00 -3.94
C ARG A 232 -7.09 -8.39 -5.31
N PHE A 233 -6.97 -9.22 -6.35
CA PHE A 233 -6.86 -8.74 -7.73
C PHE A 233 -8.08 -7.88 -8.15
N ALA A 234 -9.30 -8.36 -7.89
CA ALA A 234 -10.53 -7.64 -8.21
C ALA A 234 -10.68 -6.30 -7.46
N TRP A 235 -10.09 -6.18 -6.26
CA TRP A 235 -10.11 -4.95 -5.48
C TRP A 235 -9.41 -3.78 -6.21
N TYR A 236 -8.24 -4.03 -6.82
CA TYR A 236 -7.53 -3.00 -7.60
C TYR A 236 -8.31 -2.62 -8.86
N GLN A 237 -8.89 -3.59 -9.57
CA GLN A 237 -9.70 -3.35 -10.77
C GLN A 237 -10.90 -2.46 -10.45
N LYS A 238 -11.64 -2.77 -9.38
CA LYS A 238 -12.79 -2.00 -8.92
C LYS A 238 -12.44 -0.54 -8.57
N LEU A 239 -11.21 -0.29 -8.14
CA LEU A 239 -10.73 1.03 -7.75
C LEU A 239 -10.02 1.81 -8.87
N GLY A 240 -10.08 1.31 -10.11
CA GLY A 240 -9.71 2.08 -11.30
C GLY A 240 -8.54 1.53 -12.11
N ILE A 241 -7.90 0.43 -11.70
CA ILE A 241 -6.84 -0.22 -12.50
C ILE A 241 -7.47 -1.33 -13.35
N ALA A 242 -8.29 -0.94 -14.33
CA ALA A 242 -9.07 -1.85 -15.18
C ALA A 242 -8.42 -2.11 -16.56
N SER A 243 -7.13 -1.83 -16.70
CA SER A 243 -6.36 -1.99 -17.94
C SER A 243 -5.49 -3.25 -17.91
N ASP A 244 -4.87 -3.58 -19.05
CA ASP A 244 -3.87 -4.66 -19.18
C ASP A 244 -2.58 -4.38 -18.38
N SER A 245 -2.52 -3.25 -17.68
CA SER A 245 -1.43 -2.85 -16.81
C SER A 245 -1.43 -3.59 -15.47
N LEU A 246 -2.48 -4.33 -15.13
CA LEU A 246 -2.57 -5.12 -13.90
C LEU A 246 -2.62 -6.62 -14.22
N ILE A 247 -1.74 -7.40 -13.61
CA ILE A 247 -1.72 -8.86 -13.76
C ILE A 247 -1.71 -9.56 -12.40
N LEU A 248 -2.13 -10.82 -12.41
CA LEU A 248 -1.96 -11.75 -11.30
C LEU A 248 -0.97 -12.83 -11.75
N ARG A 249 0.24 -12.82 -11.18
CA ARG A 249 1.33 -13.71 -11.58
C ARG A 249 1.65 -14.71 -10.48
N ASP A 250 1.57 -16.01 -10.80
CA ASP A 250 2.08 -17.07 -9.91
C ASP A 250 3.62 -17.07 -9.89
N HIS A 251 4.20 -17.26 -8.71
CA HIS A 251 5.64 -17.46 -8.55
C HIS A 251 6.07 -18.79 -9.15
N ALA A 252 7.27 -18.81 -9.74
CA ALA A 252 7.92 -20.06 -10.09
C ALA A 252 8.43 -20.78 -8.82
N GLN A 253 8.68 -22.09 -8.92
CA GLN A 253 9.04 -22.92 -7.77
C GLN A 253 10.34 -22.47 -7.06
N ASP A 254 11.27 -21.85 -7.81
CA ASP A 254 12.54 -21.29 -7.35
C ASP A 254 12.43 -19.86 -6.79
N GLU A 255 11.31 -19.17 -7.03
CA GLU A 255 11.01 -17.85 -6.49
C GLU A 255 10.31 -17.92 -5.11
N LEU A 256 9.70 -19.06 -4.79
CA LEU A 256 8.96 -19.25 -3.54
C LEU A 256 9.88 -19.10 -2.32
N SER A 257 9.46 -18.27 -1.36
CA SER A 257 10.04 -18.23 -0.02
C SER A 257 10.07 -19.63 0.60
N HIS A 258 11.06 -19.88 1.45
CA HIS A 258 11.35 -21.22 1.98
C HIS A 258 10.17 -21.92 2.68
N TYR A 259 9.17 -21.17 3.16
CA TYR A 259 7.94 -21.67 3.80
C TYR A 259 6.67 -21.60 2.92
N SER A 260 6.71 -20.97 1.75
CA SER A 260 5.50 -20.79 0.93
C SER A 260 5.15 -22.06 0.15
N VAL A 261 3.89 -22.49 0.26
CA VAL A 261 3.29 -23.60 -0.51
C VAL A 261 2.74 -23.11 -1.86
N GLY A 262 2.65 -21.79 -2.03
CA GLY A 262 2.24 -21.11 -3.26
C GLY A 262 2.13 -19.60 -3.01
N THR A 263 2.66 -18.80 -3.92
CA THR A 263 2.58 -17.34 -3.87
C THR A 263 2.18 -16.79 -5.23
N ALA A 264 1.27 -15.82 -5.24
CA ALA A 264 0.92 -15.07 -6.43
C ALA A 264 0.96 -13.58 -6.13
N ASP A 265 1.51 -12.80 -7.04
CA ASP A 265 1.62 -11.36 -6.91
C ASP A 265 0.61 -10.67 -7.81
N VAL A 266 -0.07 -9.66 -7.25
CA VAL A 266 -0.71 -8.63 -8.05
C VAL A 266 0.36 -7.64 -8.45
N GLU A 267 0.64 -7.54 -9.74
CA GLU A 267 1.71 -6.70 -10.28
C GLU A 267 1.16 -5.64 -11.24
N TYR A 268 1.84 -4.49 -11.28
CA TYR A 268 1.47 -3.33 -12.09
C TYR A 268 2.58 -2.89 -13.03
N ALA A 269 2.23 -2.57 -14.27
CA ALA A 269 3.14 -2.08 -15.31
C ALA A 269 3.51 -0.60 -15.06
N PHE A 270 4.39 -0.35 -14.09
CA PHE A 270 4.82 1.01 -13.77
C PHE A 270 5.50 1.72 -14.94
N PRO A 271 5.31 3.04 -15.14
CA PRO A 271 5.92 3.80 -16.24
C PRO A 271 7.45 3.91 -16.24
N PHE A 272 8.14 3.33 -15.26
CA PHE A 272 9.61 3.26 -15.20
C PHE A 272 10.15 1.87 -15.55
N LEU A 273 9.27 0.89 -15.78
CA LEU A 273 9.60 -0.46 -16.20
C LEU A 273 9.55 -0.56 -17.73
N GLY A 274 10.23 -1.56 -18.30
CA GLY A 274 10.17 -1.85 -19.72
C GLY A 274 8.78 -2.35 -20.16
N PRO A 275 8.45 -2.28 -21.47
CA PRO A 275 7.21 -2.90 -21.97
C PRO A 275 7.14 -4.39 -21.62
N GLY A 276 6.02 -4.81 -21.00
CA GLY A 276 5.81 -6.19 -20.54
C GLY A 276 6.47 -6.53 -19.21
N GLU A 277 7.12 -5.57 -18.54
CA GLU A 277 7.63 -5.73 -17.18
C GLU A 277 6.63 -5.17 -16.16
N TYR A 278 6.54 -5.83 -15.01
CA TYR A 278 5.59 -5.50 -13.95
C TYR A 278 6.29 -5.41 -12.59
N GLY A 279 5.73 -4.59 -11.70
CA GLY A 279 6.20 -4.41 -10.33
C GLY A 279 5.12 -4.80 -9.32
N GLU A 280 5.49 -5.60 -8.34
CA GLU A 280 4.62 -6.11 -7.27
C GLU A 280 3.94 -4.98 -6.46
N LEU A 281 2.60 -5.08 -6.33
CA LEU A 281 1.77 -4.25 -5.45
C LEU A 281 1.38 -4.97 -4.15
N GLU A 282 1.00 -6.24 -4.29
CA GLU A 282 0.48 -7.08 -3.22
C GLU A 282 0.82 -8.54 -3.50
N GLY A 283 1.52 -9.19 -2.57
CA GLY A 283 1.76 -10.62 -2.60
C GLY A 283 0.66 -11.36 -1.84
N ILE A 284 0.13 -12.44 -2.42
CA ILE A 284 -0.79 -13.37 -1.76
C ILE A 284 -0.04 -14.69 -1.60
N ALA A 285 0.35 -15.02 -0.38
CA ALA A 285 1.14 -16.20 -0.04
C ALA A 285 0.35 -17.22 0.78
N HIS A 286 0.54 -18.51 0.49
CA HIS A 286 0.11 -19.60 1.34
C HIS A 286 1.29 -20.05 2.20
N ARG A 287 1.31 -19.66 3.48
CA ARG A 287 2.46 -19.86 4.39
C ARG A 287 2.40 -21.18 5.18
N GLY A 288 1.32 -21.94 5.02
CA GLY A 288 1.14 -23.20 5.76
C GLY A 288 1.05 -22.93 7.26
N ASP A 289 1.61 -23.82 8.07
CA ASP A 289 1.65 -23.69 9.54
C ASP A 289 2.95 -23.06 10.08
N PHE A 290 3.84 -22.60 9.18
CA PHE A 290 5.20 -22.18 9.51
C PHE A 290 5.25 -21.10 10.60
N ASP A 291 4.45 -20.04 10.48
CA ASP A 291 4.54 -18.88 11.36
C ASP A 291 4.16 -19.22 12.81
N LEU A 292 3.02 -19.88 12.99
CA LEU A 292 2.54 -20.29 14.31
C LEU A 292 3.47 -21.33 14.95
N ARG A 293 3.96 -22.30 14.16
CA ARG A 293 4.95 -23.29 14.64
C ARG A 293 6.27 -22.64 15.02
N SER A 294 6.75 -21.69 14.24
CA SER A 294 8.00 -21.00 14.53
C SER A 294 7.94 -20.23 15.85
N HIS A 295 6.82 -19.55 16.12
CA HIS A 295 6.61 -18.87 17.41
C HIS A 295 6.37 -19.83 18.58
N MET A 296 5.85 -21.03 18.35
CA MET A 296 5.63 -22.04 19.37
C MET A 296 6.93 -22.80 19.72
N GLU A 297 7.61 -23.34 18.72
CA GLU A 297 8.68 -24.33 18.86
C GLU A 297 10.08 -23.71 18.76
N GLY A 298 10.30 -22.81 17.80
CA GLY A 298 11.58 -22.19 17.50
C GLY A 298 11.80 -21.98 16.01
N LYS A 299 12.98 -21.48 15.62
CA LYS A 299 13.27 -21.21 14.21
C LYS A 299 13.26 -22.49 13.37
N PHE A 300 12.55 -22.48 12.26
CA PHE A 300 12.63 -23.52 11.23
C PHE A 300 13.58 -23.13 10.10
N VAL A 301 14.24 -24.13 9.52
CA VAL A 301 15.10 -24.01 8.35
C VAL A 301 14.72 -25.08 7.33
N LYS A 302 14.98 -24.81 6.05
CA LYS A 302 14.71 -25.76 4.97
C LYS A 302 15.85 -26.79 4.90
N GLY A 303 15.51 -28.06 5.09
CA GLY A 303 16.40 -29.20 4.95
C GLY A 303 16.76 -29.47 3.48
N ALA A 304 17.72 -30.37 3.28
CA ALA A 304 18.16 -30.78 1.93
C ALA A 304 17.07 -31.50 1.12
N ASP A 305 16.08 -32.08 1.81
CA ASP A 305 14.86 -32.69 1.25
C ASP A 305 13.77 -31.66 0.93
N GLY A 306 14.00 -30.37 1.24
CA GLY A 306 13.05 -29.29 1.07
C GLY A 306 12.02 -29.18 2.19
N CYS A 307 12.05 -30.05 3.20
CA CYS A 307 11.15 -30.00 4.35
C CYS A 307 11.63 -28.99 5.39
N LEU A 308 10.68 -28.39 6.13
CA LEU A 308 11.00 -27.49 7.22
C LEU A 308 11.31 -28.29 8.49
N THR A 309 12.50 -28.09 9.04
CA THR A 309 12.96 -28.70 10.30
C THR A 309 13.42 -27.63 11.28
N LEU A 310 13.31 -27.89 12.58
CA LEU A 310 13.84 -26.97 13.60
C LEU A 310 15.36 -26.81 13.45
N ASP A 311 15.83 -25.56 13.57
CA ASP A 311 17.25 -25.21 13.66
C ASP A 311 17.74 -25.57 15.05
N LEU A 312 18.44 -26.69 15.19
CA LEU A 312 18.89 -27.25 16.46
C LEU A 312 20.39 -27.05 16.68
N ASN A 313 20.78 -26.85 17.94
CA ASN A 313 22.15 -26.96 18.41
C ASN A 313 22.60 -28.43 18.43
N ALA A 314 23.90 -28.66 18.62
CA ALA A 314 24.47 -30.01 18.70
C ALA A 314 23.90 -30.87 19.84
N ASP A 315 23.33 -30.24 20.88
CA ASP A 315 22.67 -30.90 22.01
C ASP A 315 21.18 -31.22 21.77
N GLY A 316 20.65 -30.91 20.58
CA GLY A 316 19.25 -31.11 20.21
C GLY A 316 18.29 -30.02 20.68
N SER A 317 18.78 -28.97 21.35
CA SER A 317 17.95 -27.82 21.73
C SER A 317 17.75 -26.85 20.55
N PRO A 318 16.60 -26.14 20.44
CA PRO A 318 16.43 -25.13 19.40
C PRO A 318 17.47 -24.01 19.54
N LYS A 319 18.18 -23.70 18.45
CA LYS A 319 19.16 -22.61 18.37
C LYS A 319 18.56 -21.27 18.76
N TYR A 320 17.33 -21.04 18.29
CA TYR A 320 16.48 -19.95 18.74
C TYR A 320 15.18 -20.53 19.29
N LYS A 321 15.03 -20.49 20.61
CA LYS A 321 13.89 -21.03 21.32
C LYS A 321 12.59 -20.28 20.96
N GLY A 322 11.52 -21.02 20.67
CA GLY A 322 10.17 -20.47 20.58
C GLY A 322 9.62 -20.01 21.93
N SER A 323 8.41 -19.47 21.93
CA SER A 323 7.73 -19.04 23.15
C SER A 323 7.31 -20.21 24.06
N GLY A 324 7.15 -21.41 23.50
CA GLY A 324 6.57 -22.57 24.18
C GLY A 324 5.07 -22.44 24.49
N LYS A 325 4.41 -21.37 24.02
CA LYS A 325 2.96 -21.19 24.15
C LYS A 325 2.26 -22.05 23.10
N ASP A 326 1.20 -22.74 23.51
CA ASP A 326 0.40 -23.56 22.60
C ASP A 326 -0.33 -22.68 21.59
N MET A 327 0.07 -22.79 20.32
CA MET A 327 -0.52 -22.06 19.19
C MET A 327 -1.51 -22.93 18.39
N ASN A 328 -1.85 -24.13 18.87
CA ASN A 328 -2.89 -24.94 18.24
C ASN A 328 -4.28 -24.30 18.44
N TYR A 329 -5.14 -24.48 17.44
CA TYR A 329 -6.57 -24.22 17.52
C TYR A 329 -7.32 -25.51 17.86
N PHE A 330 -8.32 -25.41 18.74
CA PHE A 330 -9.24 -26.51 19.05
C PHE A 330 -10.63 -26.14 18.55
N ASP A 331 -11.14 -26.92 17.61
CA ASP A 331 -12.50 -26.78 17.09
C ASP A 331 -13.43 -27.66 17.93
N ASP A 332 -14.40 -27.02 18.60
CA ASP A 332 -15.34 -27.70 19.50
C ASP A 332 -16.38 -28.54 18.76
N GLN A 333 -16.66 -28.22 17.49
CA GLN A 333 -17.61 -28.93 16.64
C GLN A 333 -17.02 -30.22 16.09
N SER A 334 -15.86 -30.14 15.46
CA SER A 334 -15.15 -31.31 14.92
C SER A 334 -14.39 -32.11 15.97
N ARG A 335 -14.15 -31.52 17.16
CA ARG A 335 -13.31 -32.07 18.24
C ARG A 335 -11.86 -32.27 17.81
N GLU A 336 -11.42 -31.53 16.80
CA GLU A 336 -10.07 -31.60 16.26
C GLU A 336 -9.17 -30.51 16.87
N LYS A 337 -7.89 -30.87 17.07
CA LYS A 337 -6.83 -29.94 17.43
C LYS A 337 -5.80 -29.91 16.31
N PHE A 338 -5.55 -28.73 15.76
CA PHE A 338 -4.63 -28.54 14.64
C PHE A 338 -3.94 -27.17 14.71
N ILE A 339 -2.88 -26.98 13.93
CA ILE A 339 -2.28 -25.66 13.73
C ILE A 339 -2.87 -25.09 12.43
N PRO A 340 -3.55 -23.94 12.49
CA PRO A 340 -4.13 -23.35 11.29
C PRO A 340 -3.08 -23.05 10.23
N HIS A 341 -3.45 -23.26 8.96
CA HIS A 341 -2.70 -22.71 7.85
C HIS A 341 -2.99 -21.23 7.69
N VAL A 342 -1.99 -20.47 7.24
CA VAL A 342 -2.08 -19.03 7.02
C VAL A 342 -2.06 -18.71 5.53
N ILE A 343 -3.05 -17.93 5.08
CA ILE A 343 -3.03 -17.22 3.80
C ILE A 343 -2.79 -15.74 4.07
N GLU A 344 -1.75 -15.18 3.46
CA GLU A 344 -1.29 -13.80 3.69
C GLU A 344 -1.36 -12.99 2.39
N PRO A 345 -2.37 -12.12 2.24
CA PRO A 345 -2.32 -10.96 1.39
C PRO A 345 -1.58 -9.80 2.07
N ALA A 346 -0.47 -9.39 1.46
CA ALA A 346 0.39 -8.32 1.94
C ALA A 346 0.57 -7.23 0.88
N ALA A 347 -0.20 -6.15 1.00
CA ALA A 347 -0.14 -5.00 0.09
C ALA A 347 0.78 -3.89 0.60
N GLY A 348 1.53 -3.26 -0.30
CA GLY A 348 2.23 -2.01 0.01
C GLY A 348 1.32 -0.80 -0.17
N ALA A 349 0.94 -0.10 0.90
CA ALA A 349 0.06 1.09 0.82
C ALA A 349 0.68 2.20 -0.05
N ASP A 350 1.99 2.40 0.06
CA ASP A 350 2.75 3.38 -0.71
C ASP A 350 2.84 3.00 -2.20
N ARG A 351 3.04 1.70 -2.49
CA ARG A 351 3.08 1.18 -3.87
C ARG A 351 1.70 1.23 -4.53
N ALA A 352 0.65 0.81 -3.83
CA ALA A 352 -0.72 0.93 -4.30
C ALA A 352 -1.10 2.39 -4.59
N THR A 353 -0.74 3.32 -3.69
CA THR A 353 -0.96 4.75 -3.89
C THR A 353 -0.24 5.27 -5.15
N LEU A 354 1.01 4.84 -5.37
CA LEU A 354 1.74 5.19 -6.58
C LEU A 354 1.10 4.61 -7.84
N ALA A 355 0.67 3.35 -7.81
CA ALA A 355 -0.01 2.70 -8.93
C ALA A 355 -1.30 3.44 -9.30
N PHE A 356 -2.14 3.81 -8.33
CA PHE A 356 -3.34 4.61 -8.60
C PHE A 356 -3.03 6.00 -9.17
N LEU A 357 -1.91 6.62 -8.78
CA LEU A 357 -1.46 7.89 -9.38
C LEU A 357 -0.97 7.70 -10.82
N CYS A 358 -0.22 6.63 -11.09
CA CYS A 358 0.24 6.29 -12.42
C CYS A 358 -0.93 5.99 -13.35
N GLU A 359 -1.86 5.14 -12.92
CA GLU A 359 -3.01 4.73 -13.70
C GLU A 359 -3.97 5.89 -13.98
N ALA A 360 -4.16 6.77 -13.00
CA ALA A 360 -5.03 7.92 -13.15
C ALA A 360 -4.42 9.02 -14.04
N TYR A 361 -3.12 9.02 -14.33
CA TYR A 361 -2.51 10.10 -15.08
C TYR A 361 -2.94 10.07 -16.55
N ASN A 362 -3.70 11.10 -16.96
CA ASN A 362 -4.18 11.24 -18.33
C ASN A 362 -3.91 12.65 -18.89
N GLU A 363 -3.71 12.68 -20.20
CA GLU A 363 -3.63 13.90 -21.00
C GLU A 363 -4.66 13.85 -22.12
N ASP A 364 -5.42 14.93 -22.29
CA ASP A 364 -6.33 15.11 -23.42
C ASP A 364 -6.42 16.60 -23.82
N GLN A 365 -7.50 16.97 -24.51
CA GLN A 365 -7.77 18.33 -24.94
C GLN A 365 -9.12 18.78 -24.40
N GLN A 366 -9.21 20.03 -23.95
CA GLN A 366 -10.49 20.67 -23.61
C GLN A 366 -10.56 22.09 -24.20
N PRO A 367 -11.75 22.58 -24.58
CA PRO A 367 -11.89 23.95 -25.06
C PRO A 367 -11.61 24.97 -23.96
N ASP A 368 -11.03 26.10 -24.33
CA ASP A 368 -10.94 27.28 -23.48
C ASP A 368 -12.23 28.13 -23.54
N GLU A 369 -12.21 29.32 -22.92
CA GLU A 369 -13.33 30.25 -22.90
C GLU A 369 -13.74 30.76 -24.30
N LYS A 370 -12.88 30.61 -25.31
CA LYS A 370 -13.11 30.98 -26.72
C LYS A 370 -13.42 29.78 -27.61
N GLY A 371 -13.46 28.57 -27.05
CA GLY A 371 -13.66 27.33 -27.80
C GLY A 371 -12.39 26.77 -28.44
N GLU A 372 -11.21 27.35 -28.18
CA GLU A 372 -9.95 26.82 -28.68
C GLU A 372 -9.50 25.62 -27.85
N MET A 373 -9.20 24.49 -28.50
CA MET A 373 -8.75 23.29 -27.80
C MET A 373 -7.36 23.51 -27.18
N GLN A 374 -7.25 23.17 -25.91
CA GLN A 374 -6.04 23.31 -25.10
C GLN A 374 -5.74 22.00 -24.40
N SER A 375 -4.44 21.68 -24.27
CA SER A 375 -4.00 20.50 -23.52
C SER A 375 -4.49 20.57 -22.07
N ARG A 376 -4.98 19.43 -21.58
CA ARG A 376 -5.42 19.21 -20.22
C ARG A 376 -4.71 17.99 -19.65
N VAL A 377 -4.03 18.20 -18.53
CA VAL A 377 -3.55 17.12 -17.65
C VAL A 377 -4.61 16.94 -16.57
N TYR A 378 -5.05 15.70 -16.34
CA TYR A 378 -5.96 15.40 -15.25
C TYR A 378 -5.65 14.04 -14.63
N LEU A 379 -6.08 13.86 -13.39
CA LEU A 379 -6.02 12.56 -12.71
C LEU A 379 -7.40 11.91 -12.72
N LYS A 380 -7.56 10.82 -13.48
CA LYS A 380 -8.77 9.99 -13.52
C LYS A 380 -8.91 9.08 -12.29
N LEU A 381 -8.69 9.63 -11.09
CA LEU A 381 -8.81 8.87 -9.84
C LEU A 381 -10.26 8.41 -9.63
N HIS A 382 -10.44 7.19 -9.14
CA HIS A 382 -11.75 6.74 -8.66
C HIS A 382 -12.27 7.70 -7.58
N PRO A 383 -13.57 8.10 -7.57
CA PRO A 383 -14.09 9.10 -6.63
C PRO A 383 -13.80 8.78 -5.14
N LYS A 384 -13.87 7.50 -4.76
CA LYS A 384 -13.50 7.02 -3.40
C LYS A 384 -12.03 7.30 -3.03
N LEU A 385 -11.13 7.34 -4.00
CA LEU A 385 -9.70 7.60 -3.78
C LEU A 385 -9.32 9.08 -3.88
N ALA A 386 -10.02 9.87 -4.69
CA ALA A 386 -9.69 11.28 -4.94
C ALA A 386 -9.48 12.10 -3.64
N PRO A 387 -8.39 12.85 -3.47
CA PRO A 387 -8.11 13.65 -2.26
C PRO A 387 -9.22 14.63 -1.91
N VAL A 388 -9.82 15.21 -2.96
CA VAL A 388 -10.95 16.13 -2.88
C VAL A 388 -12.09 15.50 -3.66
N LYS A 389 -13.27 15.42 -3.06
CA LYS A 389 -14.46 14.84 -3.72
C LYS A 389 -15.21 15.87 -4.55
N VAL A 390 -15.22 17.11 -4.09
CA VAL A 390 -15.98 18.18 -4.75
C VAL A 390 -15.34 19.54 -4.51
N ALA A 391 -15.35 20.40 -5.51
CA ALA A 391 -14.91 21.79 -5.39
C ALA A 391 -16.08 22.75 -5.64
N VAL A 392 -16.17 23.85 -4.89
CA VAL A 392 -17.24 24.85 -5.01
C VAL A 392 -16.65 26.20 -5.40
N PHE A 393 -17.16 26.79 -6.48
CA PHE A 393 -16.65 28.03 -7.08
C PHE A 393 -17.77 29.04 -7.29
N PRO A 394 -17.63 30.29 -6.83
CA PRO A 394 -18.46 31.37 -7.34
C PRO A 394 -17.94 31.80 -8.72
N LEU A 395 -18.83 31.98 -9.69
CA LEU A 395 -18.48 32.39 -11.04
C LEU A 395 -17.74 33.73 -11.02
N ILE A 396 -18.30 34.70 -10.29
CA ILE A 396 -17.68 36.02 -10.01
C ILE A 396 -17.58 36.28 -8.51
N LYS A 397 -16.71 37.22 -8.12
CA LYS A 397 -16.45 37.56 -6.70
C LYS A 397 -17.40 38.65 -6.16
N LYS A 398 -18.64 38.68 -6.62
CA LYS A 398 -19.64 39.72 -6.31
C LYS A 398 -21.04 39.11 -6.33
N GLU A 399 -22.05 39.93 -6.09
CA GLU A 399 -23.47 39.59 -6.27
C GLU A 399 -23.95 38.44 -5.36
N GLY A 400 -23.36 38.29 -4.17
CA GLY A 400 -23.78 37.25 -3.22
C GLY A 400 -23.32 35.82 -3.57
N MET A 401 -22.72 35.61 -4.74
CA MET A 401 -22.25 34.29 -5.18
C MET A 401 -21.18 33.69 -4.25
N PRO A 402 -20.19 34.47 -3.74
CA PRO A 402 -19.22 33.95 -2.77
C PRO A 402 -19.87 33.44 -1.48
N GLU A 403 -20.82 34.19 -0.94
CA GLU A 403 -21.56 33.85 0.27
C GLU A 403 -22.35 32.56 0.07
N LYS A 404 -23.07 32.44 -1.05
CA LYS A 404 -23.83 31.23 -1.38
C LYS A 404 -22.92 30.02 -1.65
N GLY A 405 -21.77 30.22 -2.30
CA GLY A 405 -20.77 29.17 -2.49
C GLY A 405 -20.17 28.69 -1.17
N LEU A 406 -19.94 29.59 -0.21
CA LEU A 406 -19.48 29.22 1.13
C LEU A 406 -20.55 28.46 1.93
N GLU A 407 -21.82 28.80 1.77
CA GLU A 407 -22.94 28.05 2.36
C GLU A 407 -22.94 26.60 1.87
N ILE A 408 -22.98 26.37 0.55
CA ILE A 408 -22.94 25.03 -0.06
C ILE A 408 -21.68 24.26 0.37
N TYR A 409 -20.53 24.91 0.37
CA TYR A 409 -19.28 24.31 0.85
C TYR A 409 -19.38 23.85 2.31
N ARG A 410 -20.00 24.64 3.19
CA ARG A 410 -20.17 24.28 4.61
C ARG A 410 -21.11 23.11 4.77
N GLU A 411 -22.20 23.06 4.01
CA GLU A 411 -23.14 21.92 4.02
C GLU A 411 -22.44 20.62 3.59
N LEU A 412 -21.65 20.66 2.52
CA LEU A 412 -20.84 19.51 2.08
C LEU A 412 -19.85 19.06 3.16
N LYS A 413 -19.17 20.01 3.84
CA LYS A 413 -18.27 19.69 4.95
C LYS A 413 -19.02 19.07 6.15
N GLN A 414 -20.19 19.59 6.50
CA GLN A 414 -21.03 19.05 7.58
C GLN A 414 -21.50 17.62 7.27
N ALA A 415 -21.72 17.30 6.00
CA ALA A 415 -22.03 15.95 5.54
C ALA A 415 -20.81 15.00 5.48
N GLY A 416 -19.63 15.43 5.93
CA GLY A 416 -18.41 14.61 5.92
C GLY A 416 -17.77 14.47 4.54
N ILE A 417 -18.16 15.28 3.55
CA ILE A 417 -17.60 15.23 2.20
C ILE A 417 -16.33 16.09 2.14
N ALA A 418 -15.24 15.54 1.61
CA ALA A 418 -13.99 16.28 1.42
C ALA A 418 -14.14 17.33 0.30
N ALA A 419 -14.72 18.47 0.65
CA ALA A 419 -14.94 19.59 -0.25
C ALA A 419 -13.83 20.64 -0.17
N VAL A 420 -13.66 21.41 -1.24
CA VAL A 420 -12.83 22.64 -1.27
C VAL A 420 -13.62 23.82 -1.80
N TYR A 421 -13.35 25.02 -1.29
CA TYR A 421 -13.89 26.27 -1.81
C TYR A 421 -12.77 27.08 -2.45
N ALA A 422 -12.99 27.63 -3.65
CA ALA A 422 -12.03 28.53 -4.27
C ALA A 422 -12.70 29.64 -5.08
N GLN A 423 -12.26 30.88 -4.87
CA GLN A 423 -12.74 32.05 -5.61
C GLN A 423 -11.63 32.79 -6.35
N GLN A 424 -10.36 32.41 -6.16
CA GLN A 424 -9.22 33.08 -6.81
C GLN A 424 -9.01 32.56 -8.25
N GLY A 425 -8.65 33.47 -9.16
CA GLY A 425 -8.46 33.17 -10.58
C GLY A 425 -9.77 33.02 -11.37
N ALA A 426 -9.65 32.94 -12.70
CA ALA A 426 -10.76 32.66 -13.60
C ALA A 426 -11.29 31.23 -13.40
N ILE A 427 -12.57 31.01 -13.74
CA ILE A 427 -13.23 29.71 -13.54
C ILE A 427 -12.50 28.57 -14.24
N GLY A 428 -12.03 28.78 -15.48
CA GLY A 428 -11.26 27.76 -16.22
C GLY A 428 -9.95 27.36 -15.51
N LYS A 429 -9.25 28.31 -14.87
CA LYS A 429 -8.04 28.01 -14.07
C LYS A 429 -8.38 27.20 -12.82
N ARG A 430 -9.55 27.43 -12.22
CA ARG A 430 -10.02 26.67 -11.06
C ARG A 430 -10.36 25.23 -11.44
N TYR A 431 -11.07 25.02 -12.54
CA TYR A 431 -11.34 23.68 -13.08
C TYR A 431 -10.04 22.93 -13.41
N ARG A 432 -9.11 23.54 -14.16
CA ARG A 432 -7.82 22.91 -14.49
C ARG A 432 -7.04 22.46 -13.25
N ARG A 433 -7.05 23.27 -12.18
CA ARG A 433 -6.40 22.90 -10.93
C ARG A 433 -7.03 21.67 -10.28
N GLN A 434 -8.35 21.54 -10.36
CA GLN A 434 -9.09 20.40 -9.80
C GLN A 434 -8.92 19.14 -10.66
N ASP A 435 -8.93 19.29 -11.98
CA ASP A 435 -8.66 18.21 -12.92
C ASP A 435 -7.27 17.60 -12.66
N GLU A 436 -6.23 18.44 -12.53
CA GLU A 436 -4.85 18.01 -12.24
C GLU A 436 -4.67 17.26 -10.90
N ILE A 437 -5.61 17.40 -9.96
CA ILE A 437 -5.56 16.71 -8.66
C ILE A 437 -6.65 15.62 -8.53
N GLY A 438 -7.39 15.41 -9.61
CA GLY A 438 -8.36 14.33 -9.74
C GLY A 438 -9.66 14.53 -8.96
N THR A 439 -10.03 15.76 -8.64
CA THR A 439 -11.33 16.06 -8.04
C THR A 439 -12.44 15.68 -9.02
N PRO A 440 -13.35 14.75 -8.69
CA PRO A 440 -14.29 14.21 -9.67
C PRO A 440 -15.38 15.22 -10.06
N TRP A 441 -15.78 16.11 -9.15
CA TRP A 441 -16.85 17.08 -9.42
C TRP A 441 -16.52 18.51 -9.01
N CYS A 442 -16.96 19.47 -9.81
CA CYS A 442 -16.89 20.89 -9.48
C CYS A 442 -18.27 21.53 -9.59
N ILE A 443 -18.64 22.30 -8.58
CA ILE A 443 -19.89 23.05 -8.49
C ILE A 443 -19.60 24.52 -8.76
N THR A 444 -20.34 25.11 -9.68
CA THR A 444 -20.28 26.54 -9.97
C THR A 444 -21.59 27.22 -9.55
N VAL A 445 -21.43 28.26 -8.74
CA VAL A 445 -22.47 29.19 -8.30
C VAL A 445 -22.45 30.40 -9.23
N ASP A 446 -23.53 30.63 -9.96
CA ASP A 446 -23.67 31.69 -10.96
C ASP A 446 -24.96 32.48 -10.77
N GLY A 447 -25.30 33.34 -11.73
CA GLY A 447 -26.50 34.20 -11.65
C GLY A 447 -27.80 33.41 -11.48
N ASP A 448 -27.92 32.25 -12.13
CA ASP A 448 -29.12 31.40 -12.00
C ASP A 448 -29.21 30.74 -10.63
N THR A 449 -28.09 30.63 -9.90
CA THR A 449 -28.13 30.22 -8.50
C THR A 449 -28.87 31.23 -7.63
N MET A 450 -28.73 32.52 -7.95
CA MET A 450 -29.35 33.59 -7.18
C MET A 450 -30.82 33.81 -7.56
N THR A 451 -31.20 33.53 -8.81
CA THR A 451 -32.56 33.76 -9.32
C THR A 451 -33.44 32.50 -9.32
N ALA A 452 -32.87 31.35 -9.67
CA ALA A 452 -33.59 30.08 -9.85
C ALA A 452 -33.22 29.00 -8.83
N GLY A 453 -32.25 29.26 -7.93
CA GLY A 453 -31.87 28.33 -6.87
C GLY A 453 -31.20 27.04 -7.39
N THR A 454 -30.52 27.11 -8.53
CA THR A 454 -29.81 25.98 -9.14
C THR A 454 -28.31 26.23 -9.26
N VAL A 455 -27.50 25.18 -9.23
CA VAL A 455 -26.05 25.25 -9.46
C VAL A 455 -25.67 24.37 -10.65
N THR A 456 -24.49 24.65 -11.20
CA THR A 456 -23.90 23.83 -12.26
C THR A 456 -22.93 22.83 -11.66
N LEU A 457 -23.15 21.52 -11.86
CA LEU A 457 -22.21 20.46 -11.52
C LEU A 457 -21.48 20.02 -12.79
N ARG A 458 -20.15 20.20 -12.80
CA ARG A 458 -19.25 19.72 -13.84
C ARG A 458 -18.62 18.40 -13.43
N ASP A 459 -18.69 17.41 -14.32
CA ASP A 459 -17.95 16.15 -14.19
C ASP A 459 -16.52 16.28 -14.74
N ARG A 460 -15.54 15.71 -14.05
CA ARG A 460 -14.12 15.75 -14.42
C ARG A 460 -13.86 15.00 -15.73
N ASP A 461 -14.42 13.81 -15.87
CA ASP A 461 -14.06 12.88 -16.94
C ASP A 461 -14.73 13.29 -18.24
N SER A 462 -16.06 13.44 -18.22
CA SER A 462 -16.84 13.77 -19.42
C SER A 462 -16.84 15.24 -19.80
N LEU A 463 -16.43 16.13 -18.88
CA LEU A 463 -16.59 17.60 -18.99
C LEU A 463 -18.05 18.08 -19.02
N GLU A 464 -19.02 17.16 -18.89
CA GLU A 464 -20.44 17.48 -18.93
C GLU A 464 -20.82 18.37 -17.74
N GLN A 465 -21.72 19.32 -18.00
CA GLN A 465 -22.26 20.24 -17.02
C GLN A 465 -23.77 20.06 -16.94
N ILE A 466 -24.26 19.73 -15.74
CA ILE A 466 -25.68 19.59 -15.46
C ILE A 466 -26.14 20.63 -14.45
N ARG A 467 -27.39 21.08 -14.58
CA ARG A 467 -28.06 21.94 -13.60
C ARG A 467 -28.78 21.10 -12.56
N LEU A 468 -28.64 21.45 -11.29
CA LEU A 468 -29.33 20.80 -10.19
C LEU A 468 -29.78 21.83 -9.13
N PRO A 469 -30.89 21.57 -8.42
CA PRO A 469 -31.31 22.40 -7.30
C PRO A 469 -30.23 22.43 -6.22
N VAL A 470 -29.99 23.59 -5.62
CA VAL A 470 -29.02 23.76 -4.51
C VAL A 470 -29.31 22.78 -3.38
N THR A 471 -30.59 22.58 -3.03
CA THR A 471 -31.03 21.71 -1.94
C THR A 471 -30.71 20.22 -2.16
N GLY A 472 -30.48 19.79 -3.40
CA GLY A 472 -30.17 18.39 -3.73
C GLY A 472 -28.68 18.10 -3.91
N VAL A 473 -27.81 19.11 -3.79
CA VAL A 473 -26.37 19.00 -4.08
C VAL A 473 -25.69 17.97 -3.19
N VAL A 474 -25.91 18.07 -1.87
CA VAL A 474 -25.24 17.19 -0.90
C VAL A 474 -25.61 15.72 -1.14
N ASP A 475 -26.90 15.46 -1.32
CA ASP A 475 -27.43 14.12 -1.56
C ASP A 475 -26.93 13.53 -2.88
N GLU A 476 -26.85 14.34 -3.94
CA GLU A 476 -26.35 13.89 -5.23
C GLU A 476 -24.86 13.53 -5.17
N ILE A 477 -24.03 14.35 -4.52
CA ILE A 477 -22.60 14.02 -4.33
C ILE A 477 -22.45 12.77 -3.46
N ALA A 478 -23.21 12.65 -2.37
CA ALA A 478 -23.17 11.48 -1.51
C ALA A 478 -23.61 10.20 -2.25
N ARG A 479 -24.64 10.29 -3.10
CA ARG A 479 -25.10 9.18 -3.95
C ARG A 479 -24.00 8.74 -4.92
N ARG A 480 -23.36 9.67 -5.61
CA ARG A 480 -22.25 9.37 -6.55
C ARG A 480 -21.02 8.78 -5.87
N LEU A 481 -20.75 9.13 -4.62
CA LEU A 481 -19.65 8.53 -3.83
C LEU A 481 -19.94 7.10 -3.37
N ARG A 482 -21.21 6.71 -3.25
CA ARG A 482 -21.62 5.35 -2.87
C ARG A 482 -21.59 4.37 -4.03
N ALA A 483 -21.95 4.84 -5.23
CA ALA A 483 -21.73 4.11 -6.49
C ALA A 483 -20.27 3.64 -6.59
#